data_AF-A0A2M7N563-F1
#
_entry.id   AF-A0A2M7N563-F1
#
_cell.length_a   1.000
_cell.length_b   1.000
_cell.length_c   1.000
_cell.angle_alpha   90.00
_cell.angle_beta   90.00
_cell.angle_gamma   90.00
#
_symmetry.space_group_name_H-M   'P 1'
#
loop_
_entity.id
_entity.type
_entity.pdbx_description
1 polymer ?
#
loop_
_entity_poly.entity_id
_entity_poly.type
_entity_poly.pdbx_seq_one_letter_code
_entity_poly.pdbx_strand_id
1 'polypeptide(L)'
;MKKNKEPLYSLMQQEFKDYTVFTKGDYWVYMNNVGVKGSIVLIKQLFLSYKEKQQNYYRDLLLQYYVRNLNDTFVISADIFGDKNCKYFYGKGEYDVYIFYPFFKNETTFNNTTMCNGFIDSIIIANTTYYNILVFENKNNNFSNTKLYYYSKNIGLLKKIEFDNTVWELVNYNTN
;
A
#
# COMPACT_ATOMS: atom_id res chain seq x y z
N MET A 1 21.25 0.86 -36.90
CA MET A 1 21.25 1.95 -35.91
C MET A 1 20.76 1.41 -34.57
N LYS A 2 21.62 1.34 -33.55
CA LYS A 2 21.19 1.06 -32.17
C LYS A 2 20.45 2.30 -31.67
N LYS A 3 19.13 2.22 -31.47
CA LYS A 3 18.41 3.28 -30.74
C LYS A 3 19.05 3.35 -29.35
N ASN A 4 19.63 4.51 -29.00
CA ASN A 4 19.93 4.83 -27.61
C ASN A 4 18.62 4.65 -26.84
N LYS A 5 18.55 3.65 -25.96
CA LYS A 5 17.46 3.53 -25.01
C LYS A 5 17.63 4.71 -24.06
N GLU A 6 16.80 5.74 -24.19
CA GLU A 6 16.69 6.78 -23.18
C GLU A 6 16.53 6.11 -21.81
N PRO A 7 17.22 6.59 -20.76
CA PRO A 7 17.05 6.04 -19.43
C PRO A 7 15.58 6.18 -19.03
N LEU A 8 14.98 5.06 -18.65
CA LEU A 8 13.59 5.03 -18.24
C LEU A 8 13.54 5.53 -16.79
N TYR A 9 13.14 6.79 -16.61
CA TYR A 9 13.00 7.37 -15.28
C TYR A 9 11.76 6.79 -14.58
N SER A 10 11.95 6.23 -13.38
CA SER A 10 10.87 5.75 -12.53
C SER A 10 10.00 6.93 -12.08
N LEU A 11 8.70 6.84 -12.29
CA LEU A 11 7.69 7.76 -11.77
C LEU A 11 7.42 7.55 -10.27
N MET A 12 7.87 6.44 -9.71
CA MET A 12 7.70 6.08 -8.30
C MET A 12 8.64 6.86 -7.38
N GLN A 13 8.06 7.82 -6.67
CA GLN A 13 8.75 8.70 -5.73
C GLN A 13 9.28 7.95 -4.50
N GLN A 14 10.36 8.45 -3.90
CA GLN A 14 10.96 7.81 -2.73
C GLN A 14 10.00 7.77 -1.54
N GLU A 15 9.23 8.84 -1.31
CA GLU A 15 8.23 8.86 -0.25
C GLU A 15 7.23 7.71 -0.38
N PHE A 16 6.81 7.35 -1.59
CA PHE A 16 5.97 6.16 -1.79
C PHE A 16 6.69 4.88 -1.38
N LYS A 17 7.95 4.73 -1.82
CA LYS A 17 8.76 3.54 -1.57
C LYS A 17 8.97 3.33 -0.09
N ASP A 18 9.20 4.41 0.65
CA ASP A 18 9.43 4.37 2.09
C ASP A 18 8.26 3.74 2.86
N TYR A 19 7.02 3.73 2.35
CA TYR A 19 5.88 3.17 3.08
C TYR A 19 5.38 1.82 2.55
N THR A 20 5.86 1.40 1.38
CA THR A 20 5.25 0.29 0.63
C THR A 20 6.24 -0.70 0.05
N VAL A 21 7.51 -0.31 -0.16
CA VAL A 21 8.51 -1.15 -0.81
C VAL A 21 9.33 -1.86 0.24
N PHE A 22 9.16 -3.18 0.28
CA PHE A 22 9.78 -4.08 1.25
C PHE A 22 10.58 -5.18 0.55
N THR A 23 11.29 -5.99 1.32
CA THR A 23 12.12 -7.09 0.83
C THR A 23 11.41 -8.43 0.96
N LYS A 24 11.77 -9.37 0.07
CA LYS A 24 11.25 -10.75 0.16
C LYS A 24 11.63 -11.34 1.52
N GLY A 25 10.66 -11.91 2.22
CA GLY A 25 10.82 -12.47 3.56
C GLY A 25 10.33 -11.54 4.67
N ASP A 26 10.09 -10.26 4.36
CA ASP A 26 9.48 -9.34 5.32
C ASP A 26 8.06 -9.82 5.66
N TYR A 27 7.71 -9.66 6.93
CA TYR A 27 6.44 -10.16 7.47
C TYR A 27 5.82 -9.20 8.47
N TRP A 28 4.50 -9.36 8.61
CA TRP A 28 3.69 -8.63 9.58
C TRP A 28 2.70 -9.58 10.23
N VAL A 29 2.52 -9.41 11.53
CA VAL A 29 1.54 -10.13 12.35
C VAL A 29 0.62 -9.11 12.98
N TYR A 30 -0.67 -9.31 12.79
CA TYR A 30 -1.73 -8.46 13.30
C TYR A 30 -2.59 -9.24 14.28
N MET A 31 -3.20 -8.52 15.21
CA MET A 31 -4.23 -9.04 16.09
C MET A 31 -5.42 -8.09 16.06
N ASN A 32 -6.63 -8.65 16.00
CA ASN A 32 -7.83 -7.84 16.10
C ASN A 32 -8.25 -7.61 17.56
N ASN A 33 -9.19 -6.69 17.76
CA ASN A 33 -9.74 -6.33 19.07
C ASN A 33 -10.49 -7.45 19.81
N VAL A 34 -10.71 -8.62 19.17
CA VAL A 34 -11.27 -9.82 19.81
C VAL A 34 -10.24 -10.95 19.96
N GLY A 35 -8.96 -10.68 19.70
CA GLY A 35 -7.84 -11.61 19.93
C GLY A 35 -7.53 -12.56 18.76
N VAL A 36 -8.18 -12.42 17.61
CA VAL A 36 -7.86 -13.19 16.40
C VAL A 36 -6.55 -12.67 15.82
N LYS A 37 -5.63 -13.60 15.53
CA LYS A 37 -4.33 -13.28 14.91
C LYS A 37 -4.34 -13.59 13.42
N GLY A 38 -3.66 -12.76 12.66
CA GLY A 38 -3.38 -12.98 11.24
C GLY A 38 -1.96 -12.57 10.89
N SER A 39 -1.38 -13.20 9.88
CA SER A 39 -0.05 -12.85 9.39
C SER A 39 -0.02 -12.72 7.87
N ILE A 40 0.90 -11.91 7.38
CA ILE A 40 1.22 -11.79 5.97
C ILE A 40 2.74 -11.81 5.79
N VAL A 41 3.21 -12.44 4.72
CA VAL A 41 4.64 -12.52 4.36
C VAL A 41 4.82 -12.15 2.90
N LEU A 42 5.73 -11.22 2.60
CA LEU A 42 6.07 -10.86 1.23
C LEU A 42 6.97 -11.93 0.60
N ILE A 43 6.46 -12.66 -0.38
CA ILE A 43 7.19 -13.78 -1.02
C ILE A 43 7.83 -13.41 -2.36
N LYS A 44 7.35 -12.34 -3.01
CA LYS A 44 7.87 -11.86 -4.29
C LYS A 44 7.49 -10.41 -4.51
N GLN A 45 8.40 -9.65 -5.13
CA GLN A 45 8.16 -8.28 -5.57
C GLN A 45 8.70 -8.09 -6.97
N LEU A 46 7.99 -7.33 -7.81
CA LEU A 46 8.38 -6.97 -9.16
C LEU A 46 8.17 -5.48 -9.38
N PHE A 47 9.16 -4.83 -9.99
CA PHE A 47 9.03 -3.48 -10.52
C PHE A 47 9.10 -3.53 -12.04
N LEU A 48 8.13 -2.92 -12.68
CA LEU A 48 8.03 -2.81 -14.13
C LEU A 48 7.85 -1.34 -14.49
N SER A 49 8.78 -0.80 -15.26
CA SER A 49 8.66 0.55 -15.82
C SER A 49 8.63 0.44 -17.33
N TYR A 50 7.60 0.97 -17.97
CA TYR A 50 7.40 0.86 -19.40
C TYR A 50 6.64 2.05 -19.99
N LYS A 51 6.84 2.26 -21.29
CA LYS A 51 6.06 3.23 -22.07
C LYS A 51 4.77 2.55 -22.56
N GLU A 52 3.62 3.08 -22.18
CA GLU A 52 2.31 2.59 -22.61
C GLU A 52 2.11 2.91 -24.10
N LYS A 53 1.93 1.86 -24.92
CA LYS A 53 1.94 1.98 -26.38
C LYS A 53 0.72 2.73 -26.91
N GLN A 54 -0.44 2.53 -26.28
CA GLN A 54 -1.70 3.10 -26.75
C GLN A 54 -1.89 4.57 -26.35
N GLN A 55 -1.36 4.96 -25.19
CA GLN A 55 -1.66 6.27 -24.58
C GLN A 55 -0.42 7.19 -24.48
N ASN A 56 0.72 6.75 -25.00
CA ASN A 56 1.97 7.52 -25.14
C ASN A 56 2.47 8.17 -23.82
N TYR A 57 2.27 7.51 -22.68
CA TYR A 57 2.82 7.92 -21.38
C TYR A 57 3.74 6.85 -20.78
N TYR A 58 4.52 7.23 -19.76
CA TYR A 58 5.29 6.30 -18.94
C TYR A 58 4.45 5.74 -17.79
N ARG A 59 4.69 4.48 -17.43
CA ARG A 59 4.00 3.78 -16.36
C ARG A 59 4.99 2.99 -15.50
N ASP A 60 4.86 3.11 -14.18
CA ASP A 60 5.53 2.31 -13.17
C ASP A 60 4.51 1.40 -12.49
N LEU A 61 4.81 0.11 -12.44
CA LEU A 61 4.01 -0.91 -11.80
C LEU A 61 4.86 -1.65 -10.77
N LEU A 62 4.42 -1.62 -9.51
CA LEU A 62 4.87 -2.46 -8.42
C LEU A 62 3.87 -3.61 -8.26
N LEU A 63 4.37 -4.84 -8.26
CA LEU A 63 3.59 -6.03 -7.91
C LEU A 63 4.24 -6.70 -6.70
N GLN A 64 3.47 -6.95 -5.66
CA GLN A 64 3.88 -7.60 -4.44
C GLN A 64 2.99 -8.81 -4.21
N TYR A 65 3.58 -9.97 -3.96
CA TYR A 65 2.87 -11.22 -3.75
C TYR A 65 3.06 -11.62 -2.30
N TYR A 66 1.95 -11.84 -1.61
CA TYR A 66 1.92 -12.15 -0.19
C TYR A 66 1.35 -13.54 0.04
N VAL A 67 1.81 -14.17 1.11
CA VAL A 67 1.14 -15.32 1.71
C VAL A 67 0.47 -14.85 3.00
N ARG A 68 -0.83 -15.09 3.13
CA ARG A 68 -1.65 -14.83 4.31
C ARG A 68 -1.84 -16.10 5.14
N ASN A 69 -1.58 -16.01 6.44
CA ASN A 69 -1.73 -17.12 7.40
C ASN A 69 -1.08 -18.43 6.95
N LEU A 70 -0.04 -18.36 6.10
CA LEU A 70 0.63 -19.51 5.47
C LEU A 70 -0.25 -20.43 4.62
N ASN A 71 -1.50 -20.05 4.34
CA ASN A 71 -2.49 -20.92 3.70
C ASN A 71 -3.03 -20.36 2.39
N ASP A 72 -2.92 -19.05 2.18
CA ASP A 72 -3.54 -18.35 1.07
C ASP A 72 -2.56 -17.35 0.45
N THR A 73 -2.56 -17.20 -0.86
CA THR A 73 -1.70 -16.25 -1.57
C THR A 73 -2.53 -15.14 -2.18
N PHE A 74 -2.09 -13.90 -2.04
CA PHE A 74 -2.74 -12.78 -2.69
C PHE A 74 -1.71 -11.81 -3.26
N VAL A 75 -2.14 -10.99 -4.22
CA VAL A 75 -1.28 -10.01 -4.88
C VAL A 75 -1.73 -8.61 -4.47
N ILE A 76 -0.78 -7.70 -4.33
CA ILE A 76 -1.01 -6.28 -4.21
C ILE A 76 -0.28 -5.64 -5.38
N SER A 77 -0.97 -4.78 -6.12
CA SER A 77 -0.36 -3.93 -7.13
C SER A 77 -0.25 -2.49 -6.64
N ALA A 78 0.64 -1.72 -7.24
CA ALA A 78 0.71 -0.28 -7.12
C ALA A 78 1.10 0.26 -8.50
N ASP A 79 0.33 1.22 -9.01
CA ASP A 79 0.42 1.67 -10.40
C ASP A 79 0.58 3.19 -10.43
N ILE A 80 1.50 3.70 -11.24
CA ILE A 80 1.72 5.13 -11.45
C ILE A 80 1.84 5.37 -12.94
N PHE A 81 1.07 6.30 -13.50
CA PHE A 81 1.10 6.60 -14.92
C PHE A 81 1.08 8.11 -15.19
N GLY A 82 1.92 8.54 -16.15
CA GLY A 82 1.81 9.85 -16.79
C GLY A 82 2.35 11.08 -16.02
N ASP A 83 2.49 12.17 -16.79
CA ASP A 83 3.33 13.36 -16.50
C ASP A 83 2.60 14.52 -15.77
N LYS A 84 1.31 14.40 -15.45
CA LYS A 84 0.52 15.53 -14.88
C LYS A 84 -0.60 15.12 -13.92
N ASN A 85 -0.22 14.67 -12.72
CA ASN A 85 -1.09 14.66 -11.51
C ASN A 85 -2.20 13.60 -11.41
N CYS A 86 -2.14 12.49 -12.15
CA CYS A 86 -2.96 11.30 -11.84
C CYS A 86 -2.08 10.21 -11.23
N LYS A 87 -2.10 10.08 -9.91
CA LYS A 87 -1.26 9.13 -9.16
C LYS A 87 -2.16 8.22 -8.30
N TYR A 88 -2.80 7.25 -8.93
CA TYR A 88 -3.64 6.29 -8.21
C TYR A 88 -2.89 5.00 -8.00
N PHE A 89 -2.47 4.77 -6.76
CA PHE A 89 -2.05 3.45 -6.32
C PHE A 89 -3.31 2.58 -6.17
N TYR A 90 -3.20 1.28 -6.44
CA TYR A 90 -4.32 0.35 -6.30
C TYR A 90 -3.80 -1.07 -6.13
N GLY A 91 -4.07 -1.67 -4.97
CA GLY A 91 -3.77 -3.06 -4.69
C GLY A 91 -5.01 -3.93 -4.71
N LYS A 92 -5.00 -5.00 -5.52
CA LYS A 92 -6.09 -5.97 -5.63
C LYS A 92 -5.68 -7.32 -5.09
N GLY A 93 -6.10 -7.65 -3.87
CA GLY A 93 -6.09 -9.02 -3.39
C GLY A 93 -7.26 -9.83 -3.97
N GLU A 94 -7.19 -11.16 -3.78
CA GLU A 94 -8.20 -12.12 -4.27
C GLU A 94 -9.54 -12.03 -3.49
N TYR A 95 -9.48 -11.65 -2.20
CA TYR A 95 -10.63 -11.57 -1.29
C TYR A 95 -10.74 -10.23 -0.53
N ASP A 96 -9.74 -9.37 -0.64
CA ASP A 96 -9.68 -8.05 -0.02
C ASP A 96 -8.98 -7.08 -0.97
N VAL A 97 -9.55 -5.91 -1.17
CA VAL A 97 -8.91 -4.86 -1.93
C VAL A 97 -8.12 -3.97 -0.96
N TYR A 98 -6.80 -4.20 -0.89
CA TYR A 98 -5.87 -3.31 -0.19
C TYR A 98 -5.54 -2.16 -1.12
N ILE A 99 -6.42 -1.16 -1.14
CA ILE A 99 -6.21 -0.02 -2.01
C ILE A 99 -5.23 0.93 -1.30
N PHE A 100 -3.99 0.97 -1.77
CA PHE A 100 -3.02 1.99 -1.41
C PHE A 100 -3.37 3.25 -2.21
N TYR A 101 -3.42 4.43 -1.62
CA TYR A 101 -3.97 5.65 -2.22
C TYR A 101 -2.90 6.76 -2.32
N PRO A 102 -3.17 7.95 -2.91
CA PRO A 102 -2.12 8.86 -3.31
C PRO A 102 -1.44 9.44 -2.07
N PHE A 103 -0.13 9.61 -2.16
CA PHE A 103 0.68 10.26 -1.13
C PHE A 103 0.42 11.78 -1.06
N PHE A 104 -0.40 12.33 -1.95
CA PHE A 104 -0.66 13.76 -2.03
C PHE A 104 -1.94 14.14 -1.27
N LYS A 105 -1.78 15.08 -0.34
CA LYS A 105 -2.84 15.65 0.47
C LYS A 105 -3.91 16.29 -0.44
N ASN A 106 -5.19 16.07 -0.11
CA ASN A 106 -6.36 16.67 -0.76
C ASN A 106 -6.65 16.26 -2.21
N GLU A 107 -6.02 15.20 -2.74
CA GLU A 107 -6.37 14.67 -4.06
C GLU A 107 -7.36 13.50 -3.93
N THR A 108 -8.56 13.67 -4.47
CA THR A 108 -9.56 12.59 -4.62
C THR A 108 -9.08 11.56 -5.63
N THR A 109 -9.34 10.28 -5.34
CA THR A 109 -8.95 9.19 -6.22
C THR A 109 -10.08 8.26 -6.62
N PHE A 110 -9.80 7.48 -7.67
CA PHE A 110 -10.59 6.40 -8.29
C PHE A 110 -11.99 6.20 -7.68
N ASN A 111 -13.02 6.61 -8.44
CA ASN A 111 -14.44 6.58 -8.06
C ASN A 111 -14.82 7.36 -6.78
N ASN A 112 -14.03 8.35 -6.36
CA ASN A 112 -14.28 9.22 -5.19
C ASN A 112 -14.37 8.48 -3.85
N THR A 113 -13.74 7.32 -3.71
CA THR A 113 -14.01 6.42 -2.58
C THR A 113 -13.02 6.50 -1.44
N THR A 114 -11.75 6.87 -1.64
CA THR A 114 -10.78 6.98 -0.53
C THR A 114 -9.76 8.09 -0.77
N MET A 115 -9.32 8.70 0.33
CA MET A 115 -8.43 9.86 0.34
C MET A 115 -7.34 9.69 1.41
N CYS A 116 -6.15 10.27 1.17
CA CYS A 116 -5.21 10.55 2.26
C CYS A 116 -5.89 11.55 3.21
N ASN A 117 -6.30 11.05 4.37
CA ASN A 117 -7.08 11.79 5.36
C ASN A 117 -6.18 12.70 6.21
N GLY A 118 -4.90 12.36 6.33
CA GLY A 118 -3.93 13.21 7.00
C GLY A 118 -2.60 12.55 7.30
N PHE A 119 -1.72 13.35 7.88
CA PHE A 119 -0.46 12.95 8.46
C PHE A 119 -0.56 13.14 9.97
N ILE A 120 -0.12 12.14 10.75
CA ILE A 120 0.06 12.25 12.19
C ILE A 120 1.51 11.94 12.55
N ASP A 121 2.09 12.72 13.45
CA ASP A 121 3.53 12.62 13.78
C ASP A 121 3.87 11.25 14.36
N SER A 122 3.02 10.74 15.25
CA SER A 122 3.21 9.45 15.89
C SER A 122 1.90 8.79 16.35
N ILE A 123 1.98 7.49 16.60
CA ILE A 123 0.92 6.68 17.21
C ILE A 123 1.54 5.63 18.14
N ILE A 124 0.88 5.33 19.25
CA ILE A 124 1.28 4.23 20.14
C ILE A 124 0.38 3.02 19.83
N ILE A 125 1.01 1.89 19.49
CA ILE A 125 0.35 0.59 19.30
C ILE A 125 1.15 -0.45 20.09
N ALA A 126 0.47 -1.25 20.91
CA ALA A 126 1.11 -2.30 21.74
C ALA A 126 2.37 -1.80 22.49
N ASN A 127 2.29 -0.65 23.17
CA ASN A 127 3.39 0.01 23.90
C ASN A 127 4.60 0.45 23.04
N THR A 128 4.49 0.42 21.72
CA THR A 128 5.52 0.89 20.80
C THR A 128 5.08 2.20 20.16
N THR A 129 5.94 3.21 20.17
CA THR A 129 5.71 4.47 19.46
C THR A 129 6.21 4.35 18.03
N TYR A 130 5.32 4.55 17.08
CA TYR A 130 5.61 4.62 15.66
C TYR A 130 5.52 6.06 15.16
N TYR A 131 6.30 6.41 14.15
CA TYR A 131 6.42 7.78 13.65
C TYR A 131 6.10 7.88 12.16
N ASN A 132 5.87 9.11 11.70
CA ASN A 132 5.61 9.45 10.30
C ASN A 132 4.44 8.63 9.75
N ILE A 133 3.24 8.91 10.23
CA ILE A 133 2.08 8.06 9.96
C ILE A 133 1.21 8.71 8.88
N LEU A 134 0.96 7.97 7.81
CA LEU A 134 -0.04 8.30 6.81
C LEU A 134 -1.36 7.63 7.16
N VAL A 135 -2.43 8.42 7.19
CA VAL A 135 -3.79 7.96 7.44
C VAL A 135 -4.59 8.02 6.14
N PHE A 136 -5.16 6.90 5.74
CA PHE A 136 -6.04 6.81 4.57
C PHE A 136 -7.45 6.47 5.02
N GLU A 137 -8.45 7.18 4.49
CA GLU A 137 -9.86 6.97 4.80
C GLU A 137 -10.65 6.55 3.57
N ASN A 138 -11.14 5.32 3.59
CA ASN A 138 -12.14 4.83 2.66
C ASN A 138 -13.54 5.21 3.13
N LYS A 139 -14.26 5.89 2.25
CA LYS A 139 -15.63 6.36 2.42
C LYS A 139 -16.67 5.41 1.81
N ASN A 140 -16.24 4.34 1.12
CA ASN A 140 -17.13 3.39 0.46
C ASN A 140 -16.73 1.92 0.74
N ASN A 141 -17.63 1.16 1.35
CA ASN A 141 -17.42 -0.25 1.70
C ASN A 141 -17.61 -1.23 0.53
N ASN A 142 -18.01 -0.78 -0.66
CA ASN A 142 -18.24 -1.66 -1.81
C ASN A 142 -16.97 -2.38 -2.31
N PHE A 143 -15.78 -1.83 -2.00
CA PHE A 143 -14.51 -2.34 -2.52
C PHE A 143 -13.62 -2.92 -1.42
N SER A 144 -13.81 -2.52 -0.16
CA SER A 144 -13.01 -3.00 0.96
C SER A 144 -13.82 -2.86 2.23
N ASN A 145 -13.73 -3.84 3.12
CA ASN A 145 -14.31 -3.74 4.45
C ASN A 145 -13.56 -2.76 5.36
N THR A 146 -12.39 -2.25 4.93
CA THR A 146 -11.59 -1.32 5.72
C THR A 146 -11.99 0.13 5.46
N LYS A 147 -12.26 0.87 6.53
CA LYS A 147 -12.55 2.31 6.56
C LYS A 147 -11.30 3.15 6.76
N LEU A 148 -10.41 2.79 7.68
CA LEU A 148 -9.19 3.55 7.96
C LEU A 148 -7.95 2.65 7.89
N TYR A 149 -6.88 3.19 7.33
CA TYR A 149 -5.55 2.59 7.35
C TYR A 149 -4.54 3.56 7.94
N TYR A 150 -3.59 3.04 8.73
CA TYR A 150 -2.50 3.79 9.33
C TYR A 150 -1.18 3.14 8.92
N TYR A 151 -0.39 3.83 8.10
CA TYR A 151 0.90 3.35 7.61
C TYR A 151 2.04 4.14 8.24
N SER A 152 3.10 3.46 8.67
CA SER A 152 4.33 4.11 9.14
C SER A 152 5.45 3.94 8.13
N LYS A 153 6.26 4.98 8.03
CA LYS A 153 7.46 5.00 7.21
C LYS A 153 8.40 3.84 7.59
N ASN A 154 8.89 3.13 6.58
CA ASN A 154 9.77 1.97 6.60
C ASN A 154 9.22 0.73 7.34
N ILE A 155 7.96 0.75 7.78
CA ILE A 155 7.34 -0.37 8.51
C ILE A 155 6.09 -0.85 7.77
N GLY A 156 5.34 0.04 7.12
CA GLY A 156 4.12 -0.32 6.40
C GLY A 156 2.87 -0.21 7.28
N LEU A 157 1.87 -1.07 7.04
CA LEU A 157 0.58 -1.00 7.71
C LEU A 157 0.72 -1.35 9.20
N LEU A 158 0.35 -0.40 10.06
CA LEU A 158 0.35 -0.60 11.51
C LEU A 158 -1.03 -0.95 12.06
N LYS A 159 -2.07 -0.29 11.52
CA LYS A 159 -3.43 -0.40 12.04
C LYS A 159 -4.44 -0.25 10.91
N LYS A 160 -5.51 -1.02 10.98
CA LYS A 160 -6.70 -0.79 10.16
C LYS A 160 -7.97 -0.85 10.99
N ILE A 161 -8.98 -0.08 10.58
CA ILE A 161 -10.32 -0.07 11.18
C ILE A 161 -11.32 -0.37 10.09
N GLU A 162 -12.13 -1.39 10.30
CA GLU A 162 -13.17 -1.84 9.37
C GLU A 162 -14.47 -1.04 9.56
N PHE A 163 -15.37 -1.09 8.56
CA PHE A 163 -16.65 -0.38 8.61
C PHE A 163 -17.58 -0.89 9.72
N ASP A 164 -17.40 -2.13 10.17
CA ASP A 164 -18.07 -2.72 11.33
C ASP A 164 -17.38 -2.37 12.67
N ASN A 165 -16.33 -1.55 12.63
CA ASN A 165 -15.44 -1.17 13.73
C ASN A 165 -14.53 -2.29 14.26
N THR A 166 -14.37 -3.40 13.54
CA THR A 166 -13.27 -4.34 13.82
C THR A 166 -11.93 -3.60 13.65
N VAL A 167 -11.08 -3.67 14.68
CA VAL A 167 -9.77 -3.01 14.69
C VAL A 167 -8.69 -4.06 14.64
N TRP A 168 -7.78 -3.94 13.69
CA TRP A 168 -6.57 -4.76 13.59
C TRP A 168 -5.34 -3.90 13.87
N GLU A 169 -4.46 -4.38 14.74
CA GLU A 169 -3.23 -3.69 15.12
C GLU A 169 -2.02 -4.61 14.97
N LEU A 170 -0.89 -4.01 14.58
CA LEU A 170 0.38 -4.69 14.43
C LEU A 170 0.89 -5.14 15.79
N VAL A 171 1.26 -6.42 15.89
CA VAL A 171 1.81 -7.00 17.13
C VAL A 171 3.23 -7.52 16.95
N ASN A 172 3.65 -7.83 15.72
CA ASN A 172 5.01 -8.23 15.41
C ASN A 172 5.30 -8.01 13.92
N TYR A 173 6.56 -7.74 13.56
CA TYR A 173 6.99 -7.59 12.17
C TYR A 173 8.48 -7.84 12.03
N ASN A 174 8.93 -8.05 10.80
CA ASN A 174 10.33 -7.95 10.41
C ASN A 174 10.40 -7.29 9.03
N THR A 175 11.15 -6.20 8.95
CA THR A 175 11.40 -5.44 7.73
C THR A 175 12.90 -5.14 7.69
N ASN A 176 13.59 -5.59 6.64
CA ASN A 176 15.03 -5.35 6.46
C ASN A 176 15.36 -3.95 5.95
#